data_AF-A0AAV3Q399-F1
#
_entry.id   AF-A0AAV3Q399-F1
#
_cell.length_a   1.000
_cell.length_b   1.000
_cell.length_c   1.000
_cell.angle_alpha   90.00
_cell.angle_beta   90.00
_cell.angle_gamma   90.00
#
_symmetry.space_group_name_H-M   'P 1'
#
loop_
_entity.id
_entity.type
_entity.pdbx_description
1 polymer ?
#
loop_
_entity_poly.entity_id
_entity_poly.type
_entity_poly.pdbx_seq_one_letter_code
_entity_poly.pdbx_strand_id
1 'polypeptide(L)'
;MREGYVKAKSNEGYLRLLGKSKVIGTWDDHDYGLNDAGKEFVNKVSNQKLLLDFLDEPQDSPRRKQAGVYASYVFGPVGRQVKVILLDTRYHRDPISSDGTILGAEQWRWLERELNSPKTALTVIGSSIQVISNLSASTRPLFSTESWGRFPKERAHLFKLLSETKREGVIFISGDVHFGEISRYDGASGYPIYDITASGITQGVEKVVPSPLHLIVRFLAWLTPTTMREMGNGCRHKSCTYGKPNFGTIEIDWGSHPVGVKLEVRDTNGAPVMSKSFPLSHLQFQEAHSNLCPKKGNYQRHCTLEVDLAWIIRYRLAILFFFTVTVLLLLLAGLIYAVVSFALRLNKAKFD
;
A
#
# COMPACT_ATOMS: atom_id res chain seq x y z
N MET A 1 -3.02 24.19 1.98
CA MET A 1 -2.92 23.27 0.81
C MET A 1 -2.28 23.91 -0.41
N ARG A 2 -2.84 24.98 -1.00
CA ARG A 2 -2.26 25.66 -2.18
C ARG A 2 -0.77 25.96 -2.06
N GLU A 3 -0.32 26.57 -0.95
CA GLU A 3 1.10 26.84 -0.70
C GLU A 3 1.96 25.58 -0.64
N GLY A 4 1.40 24.47 -0.13
CA GLY A 4 2.06 23.16 -0.13
C GLY A 4 2.31 22.67 -1.54
N TYR A 5 1.33 22.79 -2.44
CA TYR A 5 1.50 22.47 -3.85
C TYR A 5 2.49 23.40 -4.55
N VAL A 6 2.47 24.71 -4.27
CA VAL A 6 3.47 25.64 -4.81
C VAL A 6 4.88 25.24 -4.36
N LYS A 7 5.06 24.91 -3.08
CA LYS A 7 6.34 24.44 -2.54
C LYS A 7 6.80 23.14 -3.18
N ALA A 8 5.90 22.16 -3.34
CA ALA A 8 6.20 20.89 -4.00
C ALA A 8 6.58 21.10 -5.48
N LYS A 9 5.82 21.93 -6.20
CA LYS A 9 6.03 22.22 -7.63
C LYS A 9 7.29 23.04 -7.88
N SER A 10 7.74 23.80 -6.89
CA SER A 10 9.00 24.57 -6.93
C SER A 10 10.22 23.76 -6.48
N ASN A 11 10.05 22.52 -6.03
CA ASN A 11 11.17 21.68 -5.65
C ASN A 11 12.00 21.30 -6.89
N GLU A 12 13.30 21.61 -6.88
CA GLU A 12 14.18 21.33 -8.02
C GLU A 12 14.20 19.86 -8.44
N GLY A 13 14.15 18.93 -7.47
CA GLY A 13 14.10 17.50 -7.74
C GLY A 13 12.83 17.11 -8.50
N TYR A 14 11.69 17.68 -8.10
CA TYR A 14 10.41 17.46 -8.78
C TYR A 14 10.39 18.11 -10.18
N LEU A 15 10.94 19.32 -10.34
CA LEU A 15 11.08 19.98 -11.65
C LEU A 15 11.94 19.14 -12.61
N ARG A 16 13.05 18.55 -12.13
CA ARG A 16 13.85 17.62 -12.94
C ARG A 16 13.09 16.35 -13.32
N LEU A 17 12.21 15.85 -12.45
CA LEU A 17 11.37 14.69 -12.74
C LEU A 17 10.33 15.01 -13.82
N LEU A 18 9.67 16.17 -13.72
CA LEU A 18 8.71 16.66 -14.72
C LEU A 18 9.35 16.80 -16.12
N GLY A 19 10.61 17.24 -16.18
CA GLY A 19 11.34 17.36 -17.45
C GLY A 19 11.74 16.03 -18.10
N LYS A 20 11.64 14.91 -17.39
CA LYS A 20 12.10 13.58 -17.87
C LYS A 20 11.00 12.52 -17.90
N SER A 21 9.86 12.77 -17.27
CA SER A 21 8.81 11.79 -17.10
C SER A 21 7.44 12.43 -17.08
N LYS A 22 6.42 11.70 -17.56
CA LYS A 22 5.04 12.07 -17.33
C LYS A 22 4.70 11.76 -15.87
N VAL A 23 4.31 12.79 -15.12
CA VAL A 23 3.74 12.64 -13.78
C VAL A 23 2.23 12.59 -13.89
N ILE A 24 1.65 11.54 -13.32
CA ILE A 24 0.20 11.34 -13.13
C ILE A 24 -0.03 10.98 -11.67
N GLY A 25 -1.24 11.19 -11.16
CA GLY A 25 -1.51 10.93 -9.75
C GLY A 25 -2.99 11.01 -9.36
N THR A 26 -3.24 10.42 -8.21
CA THR A 26 -4.43 10.59 -7.37
C THR A 26 -3.96 11.15 -6.02
N TRP A 27 -4.88 11.53 -5.15
CA TRP A 27 -4.55 12.01 -3.80
C TRP A 27 -4.62 10.91 -2.74
N ASP A 28 -4.17 11.27 -1.55
CA ASP A 28 -4.58 10.64 -0.30
C ASP A 28 -5.05 11.69 0.71
N ASP A 29 -5.31 11.33 1.97
CA ASP A 29 -5.83 12.25 3.00
C ASP A 29 -5.05 13.56 3.17
N HIS A 30 -3.73 13.54 3.08
CA HIS A 30 -2.88 14.74 3.20
C HIS A 30 -3.09 15.75 2.06
N ASP A 31 -3.43 15.27 0.85
CA ASP A 31 -3.82 16.07 -0.31
C ASP A 31 -5.33 16.32 -0.36
N TYR A 32 -6.11 15.47 0.29
CA TYR A 32 -7.55 15.61 0.43
C TYR A 32 -7.92 16.67 1.47
N GLY A 33 -7.11 16.83 2.52
CA GLY A 33 -7.08 17.96 3.45
C GLY A 33 -7.31 17.63 4.93
N LEU A 34 -7.67 16.40 5.26
CA LEU A 34 -7.88 15.94 6.63
C LEU A 34 -7.63 14.43 6.72
N ASN A 35 -6.84 14.01 7.71
CA ASN A 35 -6.52 12.61 7.96
C ASN A 35 -7.79 11.76 8.01
N ASP A 36 -7.76 10.62 7.31
CA ASP A 36 -8.85 9.66 7.32
C ASP A 36 -10.23 10.21 6.90
N ALA A 37 -10.28 11.38 6.27
CA ALA A 37 -11.53 11.99 5.85
C ALA A 37 -12.05 11.41 4.53
N GLY A 38 -13.36 11.24 4.46
CA GLY A 38 -14.07 10.72 3.30
C GLY A 38 -15.03 11.74 2.71
N LYS A 39 -16.21 11.29 2.30
CA LYS A 39 -17.20 12.11 1.61
C LYS A 39 -17.74 13.27 2.45
N GLU A 40 -17.65 13.21 3.77
CA GLU A 40 -18.08 14.22 4.72
C GLU A 40 -17.20 15.49 4.71
N PHE A 41 -16.01 15.42 4.13
CA PHE A 41 -15.09 16.55 4.12
C PHE A 41 -15.59 17.69 3.21
N VAL A 42 -15.94 18.82 3.82
CA VAL A 42 -16.58 19.95 3.14
C VAL A 42 -15.71 20.61 2.05
N ASN A 43 -14.38 20.59 2.20
CA ASN A 43 -13.47 21.26 1.28
C ASN A 43 -13.00 20.37 0.11
N LYS A 44 -13.53 19.14 -0.04
CA LYS A 44 -13.10 18.18 -1.06
C LYS A 44 -13.19 18.73 -2.50
N VAL A 45 -14.22 19.53 -2.80
CA VAL A 45 -14.40 20.14 -4.13
C VAL A 45 -13.33 21.18 -4.42
N SER A 46 -12.99 22.02 -3.43
CA SER A 46 -11.93 23.02 -3.57
C SER A 46 -10.56 22.37 -3.67
N ASN A 47 -10.30 21.33 -2.86
CA ASN A 47 -9.04 20.61 -2.87
C ASN A 47 -8.87 19.78 -4.16
N GLN A 48 -9.96 19.28 -4.76
CA GLN A 48 -9.93 18.64 -6.08
C GLN A 48 -9.34 19.58 -7.12
N LYS A 49 -9.81 20.83 -7.15
CA LYS A 49 -9.29 21.83 -8.08
C LYS A 49 -7.80 22.07 -7.86
N LEU A 50 -7.37 22.20 -6.61
CA LEU A 50 -5.96 22.41 -6.27
C LEU A 50 -5.06 21.23 -6.68
N LEU A 51 -5.50 19.98 -6.47
CA LEU A 51 -4.74 18.81 -6.93
C LEU A 51 -4.65 18.79 -8.46
N LEU A 52 -5.76 19.01 -9.16
CA LEU A 52 -5.79 19.00 -10.62
C LEU A 52 -4.94 20.13 -11.22
N ASP A 53 -4.90 21.30 -10.58
CA ASP A 53 -3.99 22.39 -10.95
C ASP A 53 -2.52 22.04 -10.67
N PHE A 54 -2.23 21.35 -9.56
CA PHE A 54 -0.89 20.87 -9.25
C PHE A 54 -0.39 19.88 -10.31
N LEU A 55 -1.25 18.94 -10.73
CA LEU A 55 -0.95 17.91 -11.73
C LEU A 55 -0.96 18.42 -13.19
N ASP A 56 -1.17 19.73 -13.42
CA ASP A 56 -1.31 20.33 -14.75
C ASP A 56 -2.41 19.65 -15.59
N GLU A 57 -3.52 19.26 -14.94
CA GLU A 57 -4.65 18.66 -15.64
C GLU A 57 -5.28 19.70 -16.59
N PRO A 58 -5.53 19.38 -17.87
CA PRO A 58 -6.15 20.30 -18.83
C PRO A 58 -7.48 20.87 -18.33
N GLN A 59 -7.78 22.13 -18.68
CA GLN A 59 -8.99 22.83 -18.22
C GLN A 59 -10.30 22.21 -18.76
N ASP A 60 -10.24 21.59 -19.93
CA ASP A 60 -11.34 20.89 -20.59
C ASP A 60 -11.49 19.42 -20.16
N SER A 61 -10.56 18.90 -19.33
CA SER A 61 -10.55 17.51 -18.88
C SER A 61 -11.86 17.10 -18.20
N PRO A 62 -12.40 15.90 -18.49
CA PRO A 62 -13.53 15.33 -17.75
C PRO A 62 -13.29 15.26 -16.24
N ARG A 63 -12.04 15.09 -15.79
CA ARG A 63 -11.68 15.04 -14.36
C ARG A 63 -12.05 16.33 -13.61
N ARG A 64 -12.13 17.47 -14.30
CA ARG A 64 -12.56 18.75 -13.71
C ARG A 64 -14.08 18.89 -13.59
N LYS A 65 -14.85 17.99 -14.20
CA LYS A 65 -16.32 17.99 -14.23
C LYS A 65 -16.93 16.83 -13.44
N GLN A 66 -16.16 15.80 -13.13
CA GLN A 66 -16.61 14.64 -12.35
C GLN A 66 -16.37 14.83 -10.84
N ALA A 67 -17.07 14.03 -10.03
CA ALA A 67 -16.86 13.92 -8.60
C ALA A 67 -15.70 12.96 -8.28
N GLY A 68 -14.57 13.50 -7.82
CA GLY A 68 -13.35 12.73 -7.53
C GLY A 68 -12.29 12.81 -8.64
N VAL A 69 -11.05 12.44 -8.31
CA VAL A 69 -9.88 12.62 -9.17
C VAL A 69 -9.46 11.35 -9.91
N TYR A 70 -10.26 10.30 -9.93
CA TYR A 70 -9.90 9.06 -10.62
C TYR A 70 -9.70 9.25 -12.13
N ALA A 71 -8.78 8.48 -12.72
CA ALA A 71 -8.36 8.63 -14.10
C ALA A 71 -7.73 7.35 -14.65
N SER A 72 -7.63 7.24 -15.98
CA SER A 72 -6.86 6.18 -16.61
C SER A 72 -5.99 6.70 -17.75
N TYR A 73 -4.88 6.00 -18.00
CA TYR A 73 -3.90 6.32 -19.02
C TYR A 73 -3.43 5.03 -19.69
N VAL A 74 -3.07 5.10 -20.96
CA VAL A 74 -2.45 3.98 -21.69
C VAL A 74 -1.13 4.47 -22.28
N PHE A 75 -0.06 3.74 -22.00
CA PHE A 75 1.30 4.05 -22.46
C PHE A 75 1.83 2.93 -23.34
N GLY A 76 2.75 3.27 -24.25
CA GLY A 76 3.45 2.31 -25.10
C GLY A 76 2.73 1.95 -26.40
N PRO A 77 3.43 1.28 -27.33
CA PRO A 77 2.86 0.87 -28.61
C PRO A 77 1.93 -0.34 -28.46
N VAL A 78 1.06 -0.56 -29.46
CA VAL A 78 0.19 -1.73 -29.54
C VAL A 78 0.99 -3.02 -29.31
N GLY A 79 0.45 -3.92 -28.49
CA GLY A 79 1.11 -5.18 -28.09
C GLY A 79 2.08 -5.06 -26.90
N ARG A 80 2.50 -3.84 -26.52
CA ARG A 80 3.31 -3.55 -25.32
C ARG A 80 2.67 -2.47 -24.44
N GLN A 81 1.36 -2.32 -24.55
CA GLN A 81 0.63 -1.27 -23.85
C GLN A 81 0.56 -1.56 -22.36
N VAL A 82 0.77 -0.52 -21.55
CA VAL A 82 0.56 -0.53 -20.10
C VAL A 82 -0.59 0.42 -19.81
N LYS A 83 -1.65 -0.11 -19.21
CA LYS A 83 -2.75 0.69 -18.70
C LYS A 83 -2.48 1.06 -17.25
N VAL A 84 -2.64 2.33 -16.89
CA VAL A 84 -2.62 2.79 -15.50
C VAL A 84 -4.01 3.30 -15.15
N ILE A 85 -4.63 2.73 -14.13
CA ILE A 85 -5.91 3.14 -13.57
C ILE A 85 -5.63 3.72 -12.19
N LEU A 86 -5.95 4.98 -11.97
CA LEU A 86 -5.80 5.64 -10.68
C LEU A 86 -7.18 5.75 -10.03
N LEU A 87 -7.34 5.08 -8.90
CA LEU A 87 -8.53 5.16 -8.07
C LEU A 87 -8.50 6.41 -7.20
N ASP A 88 -9.65 6.78 -6.70
CA ASP A 88 -9.88 7.82 -5.70
C ASP A 88 -10.62 7.14 -4.56
N THR A 89 -9.93 6.95 -3.44
CA THR A 89 -10.43 6.23 -2.28
C THR A 89 -10.86 7.18 -1.16
N ARG A 90 -11.10 8.47 -1.48
CA ARG A 90 -11.48 9.51 -0.51
C ARG A 90 -12.80 10.17 -0.86
N TYR A 91 -12.99 10.64 -2.10
CA TYR A 91 -14.09 11.56 -2.45
C TYR A 91 -15.51 11.06 -2.11
N HIS A 92 -15.74 9.77 -2.37
CA HIS A 92 -17.01 9.08 -2.16
C HIS A 92 -17.02 8.17 -0.93
N ARG A 93 -15.87 8.04 -0.25
CA ARG A 93 -15.67 7.04 0.78
C ARG A 93 -16.52 7.36 2.01
N ASP A 94 -17.19 6.34 2.53
CA ASP A 94 -17.90 6.37 3.81
C ASP A 94 -16.94 6.24 5.01
N PRO A 95 -17.39 6.49 6.25
CA PRO A 95 -16.53 6.35 7.42
C PRO A 95 -15.88 4.95 7.55
N ILE A 96 -14.62 4.88 8.01
CA ILE A 96 -13.75 3.67 8.11
C ILE A 96 -14.32 2.55 9.02
N SER A 97 -15.36 2.86 9.79
CA SER A 97 -16.07 1.93 10.67
C SER A 97 -17.47 1.56 10.18
N SER A 98 -17.83 1.96 8.96
CA SER A 98 -19.14 1.68 8.36
C SER A 98 -19.08 0.53 7.36
N ASP A 99 -20.26 -0.02 7.04
CA ASP A 99 -20.47 -0.97 5.95
C ASP A 99 -20.63 -0.27 4.57
N GLY A 100 -20.14 0.97 4.46
CA GLY A 100 -20.33 1.85 3.31
C GLY A 100 -19.38 1.59 2.14
N THR A 101 -19.34 2.55 1.21
CA THR A 101 -18.55 2.47 -0.02
C THR A 101 -17.18 3.14 0.10
N ILE A 102 -16.21 2.70 -0.72
CA ILE A 102 -14.96 3.43 -0.95
C ILE A 102 -15.09 4.30 -2.20
N LEU A 103 -15.45 3.69 -3.33
CA LEU A 103 -15.42 4.35 -4.64
C LEU A 103 -16.71 5.10 -4.97
N GLY A 104 -17.84 4.70 -4.38
CA GLY A 104 -19.15 5.17 -4.80
C GLY A 104 -19.60 4.60 -6.14
N ALA A 105 -20.90 4.68 -6.40
CA ALA A 105 -21.53 4.00 -7.54
C ALA A 105 -21.00 4.48 -8.90
N GLU A 106 -20.68 5.77 -9.04
CA GLU A 106 -20.21 6.33 -10.31
C GLU A 106 -18.83 5.82 -10.70
N GLN A 107 -17.90 5.81 -9.74
CA GLN A 107 -16.54 5.33 -9.96
C GLN A 107 -16.51 3.80 -10.10
N TRP A 108 -17.37 3.06 -9.41
CA TRP A 108 -17.52 1.62 -9.63
C TRP A 108 -17.92 1.31 -11.08
N ARG A 109 -18.95 1.98 -11.59
CA ARG A 109 -19.36 1.82 -13.00
C ARG A 109 -18.25 2.24 -13.97
N TRP A 110 -17.48 3.28 -13.63
CA TRP A 110 -16.34 3.69 -14.42
C TRP A 110 -15.24 2.63 -14.42
N LEU A 111 -14.85 2.10 -13.26
CA LEU A 111 -13.82 1.07 -13.13
C LEU A 111 -14.18 -0.19 -13.90
N GLU A 112 -15.44 -0.63 -13.85
CA GLU A 112 -15.93 -1.75 -14.65
C GLU A 112 -15.73 -1.52 -16.16
N ARG A 113 -16.04 -0.32 -16.67
CA ARG A 113 -15.77 0.01 -18.08
C ARG A 113 -14.27 0.01 -18.39
N GLU A 114 -13.45 0.53 -17.48
CA GLU A 114 -11.99 0.52 -17.67
C GLU A 114 -11.42 -0.89 -17.71
N LEU A 115 -11.92 -1.81 -16.90
CA LEU A 115 -11.48 -3.21 -16.89
C LEU A 115 -11.96 -3.99 -18.12
N ASN A 116 -13.15 -3.66 -18.66
CA ASN A 116 -13.69 -4.22 -19.89
C ASN A 116 -13.16 -3.57 -21.19
N SER A 117 -12.37 -2.50 -21.09
CA SER A 117 -11.73 -1.87 -22.25
C SER A 117 -10.73 -2.82 -22.94
N PRO A 118 -10.22 -2.48 -24.15
CA PRO A 118 -9.27 -3.33 -24.87
C PRO A 118 -8.10 -3.82 -24.01
N LYS A 119 -7.68 -5.07 -24.25
CA LYS A 119 -6.60 -5.71 -23.49
C LYS A 119 -5.28 -4.95 -23.66
N THR A 120 -4.59 -4.75 -22.55
CA THR A 120 -3.20 -4.26 -22.51
C THR A 120 -2.31 -5.35 -21.95
N ALA A 121 -1.01 -5.28 -22.20
CA ALA A 121 -0.06 -6.29 -21.72
C ALA A 121 0.05 -6.27 -20.18
N LEU A 122 -0.06 -5.09 -19.57
CA LEU A 122 -0.13 -4.90 -18.12
C LEU A 122 -1.21 -3.86 -17.77
N THR A 123 -1.86 -4.02 -16.62
CA THR A 123 -2.80 -3.06 -16.04
C THR A 123 -2.39 -2.77 -14.59
N VAL A 124 -1.88 -1.57 -14.35
CA VAL A 124 -1.52 -1.09 -13.01
C VAL A 124 -2.71 -0.35 -12.42
N ILE A 125 -3.20 -0.79 -11.27
CA ILE A 125 -4.27 -0.09 -10.54
C ILE A 125 -3.66 0.58 -9.30
N GLY A 126 -3.63 1.90 -9.29
CA GLY A 126 -3.19 2.70 -8.16
C GLY A 126 -4.33 2.99 -7.19
N SER A 127 -4.13 2.65 -5.92
CA SER A 127 -5.01 2.98 -4.79
C SER A 127 -4.20 3.81 -3.80
N SER A 128 -4.79 4.81 -3.13
CA SER A 128 -4.04 5.59 -2.14
C SER A 128 -3.70 4.74 -0.90
N ILE A 129 -4.67 3.89 -0.50
CA ILE A 129 -4.57 2.95 0.61
C ILE A 129 -4.31 1.51 0.15
N GLN A 130 -3.77 0.66 1.03
CA GLN A 130 -3.46 -0.73 0.71
C GLN A 130 -4.70 -1.55 0.33
N VAL A 131 -4.59 -2.35 -0.74
CA VAL A 131 -5.70 -3.18 -1.26
C VAL A 131 -5.67 -4.57 -0.63
N ILE A 132 -4.51 -5.24 -0.68
CA ILE A 132 -4.36 -6.61 -0.21
C ILE A 132 -4.09 -6.65 1.29
N SER A 133 -3.07 -5.92 1.73
CA SER A 133 -2.59 -5.96 3.12
C SER A 133 -3.65 -5.44 4.09
N ASN A 134 -3.71 -6.06 5.28
CA ASN A 134 -4.45 -5.52 6.40
C ASN A 134 -3.69 -5.73 7.72
N LEU A 135 -2.64 -4.92 7.89
CA LEU A 135 -1.83 -4.88 9.13
C LEU A 135 -2.69 -4.79 10.39
N SER A 136 -3.78 -4.04 10.30
CA SER A 136 -4.68 -3.70 11.41
C SER A 136 -5.62 -4.83 11.84
N ALA A 137 -5.66 -5.96 11.12
CA ALA A 137 -6.54 -7.08 11.47
C ALA A 137 -6.15 -7.78 12.78
N SER A 138 -4.88 -7.73 13.16
CA SER A 138 -4.35 -8.42 14.36
C SER A 138 -3.61 -7.51 15.34
N THR A 139 -3.37 -6.25 14.98
CA THR A 139 -2.53 -5.31 15.76
C THR A 139 -3.29 -4.15 16.38
N ARG A 140 -4.63 -4.12 16.27
CA ARG A 140 -5.47 -3.10 16.91
C ARG A 140 -5.49 -3.24 18.44
N PRO A 141 -5.45 -2.14 19.20
CA PRO A 141 -5.48 -0.74 18.73
C PRO A 141 -4.10 -0.12 18.42
N LEU A 142 -2.98 -0.82 18.66
CA LEU A 142 -1.63 -0.24 18.55
C LEU A 142 -1.28 0.24 17.14
N PHE A 143 -1.64 -0.55 16.12
CA PHE A 143 -1.48 -0.17 14.72
C PHE A 143 -2.84 -0.28 14.02
N SER A 144 -3.34 0.87 13.59
CA SER A 144 -4.57 0.97 12.79
C SER A 144 -4.30 1.90 11.61
N THR A 145 -4.17 1.31 10.44
CA THR A 145 -4.05 1.99 9.15
C THR A 145 -5.35 1.86 8.37
N GLU A 146 -5.60 2.84 7.49
CA GLU A 146 -6.67 2.72 6.53
C GLU A 146 -6.28 1.70 5.44
N SER A 147 -7.25 0.89 5.01
CA SER A 147 -7.06 -0.07 3.92
C SER A 147 -8.41 -0.52 3.38
N TRP A 148 -8.41 -1.11 2.19
CA TRP A 148 -9.58 -1.82 1.68
C TRP A 148 -10.05 -2.94 2.62
N GLY A 149 -9.15 -3.48 3.45
CA GLY A 149 -9.50 -4.44 4.50
C GLY A 149 -10.43 -3.89 5.59
N ARG A 150 -10.68 -2.57 5.63
CA ARG A 150 -11.68 -1.93 6.48
C ARG A 150 -13.08 -1.90 5.88
N PHE A 151 -13.19 -2.14 4.57
CA PHE A 151 -14.44 -2.20 3.83
C PHE A 151 -14.54 -3.57 3.13
N PRO A 152 -14.75 -4.66 3.87
CA PRO A 152 -14.64 -6.01 3.33
C PRO A 152 -15.58 -6.28 2.16
N LYS A 153 -16.78 -5.67 2.15
CA LYS A 153 -17.73 -5.78 1.02
C LYS A 153 -17.19 -5.10 -0.24
N GLU A 154 -16.63 -3.90 -0.13
CA GLU A 154 -16.03 -3.18 -1.25
C GLU A 154 -14.79 -3.89 -1.80
N ARG A 155 -13.97 -4.46 -0.91
CA ARG A 155 -12.81 -5.27 -1.32
C ARG A 155 -13.22 -6.57 -2.01
N ALA A 156 -14.23 -7.25 -1.49
CA ALA A 156 -14.80 -8.44 -2.13
C ALA A 156 -15.40 -8.09 -3.51
N HIS A 157 -16.05 -6.93 -3.63
CA HIS A 157 -16.57 -6.43 -4.90
C HIS A 157 -15.45 -6.16 -5.91
N LEU A 158 -14.33 -5.53 -5.48
CA LEU A 158 -13.15 -5.32 -6.34
C LEU A 158 -12.62 -6.64 -6.89
N PHE A 159 -12.40 -7.63 -6.03
CA PHE A 159 -11.87 -8.93 -6.43
C PHE A 159 -12.85 -9.71 -7.32
N LYS A 160 -14.14 -9.64 -7.01
CA LYS A 160 -15.19 -10.22 -7.86
C LYS A 160 -15.16 -9.60 -9.26
N LEU A 161 -15.08 -8.27 -9.35
CA LEU A 161 -15.02 -7.56 -10.63
C LEU A 161 -13.78 -7.96 -11.45
N LEU A 162 -12.61 -8.10 -10.84
CA LEU A 162 -11.40 -8.59 -11.51
C LEU A 162 -11.58 -10.01 -12.06
N SER A 163 -12.19 -10.89 -11.27
CA SER A 163 -12.49 -12.26 -11.66
C SER A 163 -13.50 -12.34 -12.82
N GLU A 164 -14.58 -11.57 -12.76
CA GLU A 164 -15.65 -11.55 -13.77
C GLU A 164 -15.19 -10.94 -15.10
N THR A 165 -14.45 -9.83 -15.05
CA THR A 165 -13.90 -9.18 -16.26
C THR A 165 -12.78 -9.99 -16.90
N LYS A 166 -12.18 -10.93 -16.16
CA LYS A 166 -11.02 -11.72 -16.59
C LYS A 166 -9.90 -10.84 -17.15
N ARG A 167 -9.70 -9.65 -16.56
CA ARG A 167 -8.59 -8.76 -16.92
C ARG A 167 -7.28 -9.41 -16.50
N GLU A 168 -6.38 -9.58 -17.45
CA GLU A 168 -5.03 -10.13 -17.22
C GLU A 168 -4.03 -9.01 -16.97
N GLY A 169 -2.87 -9.36 -16.40
CA GLY A 169 -1.78 -8.43 -16.17
C GLY A 169 -2.06 -7.42 -15.05
N VAL A 170 -2.97 -7.70 -14.12
CA VAL A 170 -3.33 -6.73 -13.08
C VAL A 170 -2.33 -6.77 -11.92
N ILE A 171 -1.80 -5.60 -11.58
CA ILE A 171 -1.03 -5.37 -10.36
C ILE A 171 -1.55 -4.10 -9.66
N PHE A 172 -1.48 -4.09 -8.34
CA PHE A 172 -1.80 -2.93 -7.51
C PHE A 172 -0.54 -2.18 -7.08
N ILE A 173 -0.67 -0.86 -6.96
CA ILE A 173 0.27 -0.01 -6.21
C ILE A 173 -0.50 0.75 -5.13
N SER A 174 0.13 0.94 -3.97
CA SER A 174 -0.49 1.58 -2.80
C SER A 174 0.49 2.40 -1.95
N GLY A 175 -0.03 3.21 -1.03
CA GLY A 175 0.74 4.08 -0.12
C GLY A 175 0.16 4.11 1.30
N ASP A 176 -0.02 5.32 1.85
CA ASP A 176 -0.59 5.66 3.18
C ASP A 176 0.29 5.26 4.39
N VAL A 177 0.77 4.01 4.44
CA VAL A 177 1.20 3.36 5.69
C VAL A 177 2.61 3.71 6.18
N HIS A 178 3.32 4.63 5.52
CA HIS A 178 4.69 5.07 5.82
C HIS A 178 5.76 3.98 5.85
N PHE A 179 5.49 2.80 5.32
CA PHE A 179 6.50 1.77 5.05
C PHE A 179 6.32 1.23 3.64
N GLY A 180 7.33 0.49 3.19
CA GLY A 180 7.24 -0.31 1.98
C GLY A 180 7.01 -1.79 2.29
N GLU A 181 6.15 -2.44 1.51
CA GLU A 181 6.05 -3.90 1.43
C GLU A 181 5.56 -4.37 0.05
N ILE A 182 5.72 -5.66 -0.24
CA ILE A 182 5.05 -6.31 -1.37
C ILE A 182 4.10 -7.36 -0.79
N SER A 183 2.82 -7.26 -1.11
CA SER A 183 1.80 -8.24 -0.75
C SER A 183 1.34 -9.02 -1.96
N ARG A 184 0.86 -10.24 -1.73
CA ARG A 184 0.35 -11.15 -2.75
C ARG A 184 -0.94 -11.82 -2.28
N TYR A 185 -1.92 -11.85 -3.18
CA TYR A 185 -3.19 -12.55 -2.98
C TYR A 185 -3.56 -13.34 -4.24
N ASP A 186 -3.81 -14.63 -4.06
CA ASP A 186 -4.04 -15.58 -5.13
C ASP A 186 -5.53 -15.93 -5.32
N GLY A 187 -6.39 -15.45 -4.42
CA GLY A 187 -7.82 -15.76 -4.43
C GLY A 187 -8.70 -14.77 -5.20
N ALA A 188 -8.13 -13.66 -5.70
CA ALA A 188 -8.90 -12.61 -6.38
C ALA A 188 -9.07 -12.84 -7.88
N SER A 189 -8.15 -13.56 -8.51
CA SER A 189 -8.20 -13.85 -9.95
C SER A 189 -7.61 -15.24 -10.21
N GLY A 190 -7.73 -15.74 -11.44
CA GLY A 190 -7.11 -17.01 -11.85
C GLY A 190 -5.58 -16.93 -12.00
N TYR A 191 -4.93 -15.96 -11.35
CA TYR A 191 -3.48 -15.78 -11.25
C TYR A 191 -3.13 -14.95 -9.99
N PRO A 192 -1.86 -14.95 -9.53
CA PRO A 192 -1.44 -14.16 -8.37
C PRO A 192 -1.54 -12.66 -8.59
N ILE A 193 -2.21 -11.96 -7.67
CA ILE A 193 -2.26 -10.50 -7.67
C ILE A 193 -1.25 -9.94 -6.67
N TYR A 194 -0.41 -9.03 -7.14
CA TYR A 194 0.55 -8.31 -6.31
C TYR A 194 0.04 -6.90 -5.96
N ASP A 195 0.36 -6.44 -4.75
CA ASP A 195 0.14 -5.07 -4.27
C ASP A 195 1.47 -4.53 -3.74
N ILE A 196 2.03 -3.54 -4.43
CA ILE A 196 3.31 -2.92 -4.11
C ILE A 196 3.02 -1.65 -3.32
N THR A 197 3.28 -1.68 -2.02
CA THR A 197 3.10 -0.52 -1.15
C THR A 197 4.41 0.25 -1.05
N ALA A 198 4.39 1.54 -1.36
CA ALA A 198 5.50 2.46 -1.17
C ALA A 198 4.98 3.83 -0.70
N SER A 199 5.41 4.29 0.47
CA SER A 199 4.73 5.38 1.20
C SER A 199 5.51 6.71 1.25
N GLY A 200 6.39 6.94 0.29
CA GLY A 200 6.96 8.26 0.00
C GLY A 200 8.43 8.46 0.39
N ILE A 201 9.12 9.26 -0.42
CA ILE A 201 10.55 9.62 -0.24
C ILE A 201 10.78 10.66 0.86
N THR A 202 9.71 11.24 1.41
CA THR A 202 9.78 12.28 2.45
C THR A 202 9.40 11.75 3.83
N GLN A 203 8.65 10.65 3.91
CA GLN A 203 8.14 10.07 5.16
C GLN A 203 8.58 8.62 5.37
N GLY A 204 8.50 8.15 6.61
CA GLY A 204 8.82 6.78 6.97
C GLY A 204 8.40 6.48 8.40
N VAL A 205 7.83 5.32 8.66
CA VAL A 205 7.32 4.93 9.99
C VAL A 205 8.43 4.92 11.05
N GLU A 206 9.69 4.72 10.67
CA GLU A 206 10.81 4.86 11.61
C GLU A 206 10.95 6.29 12.14
N LYS A 207 10.58 7.33 11.38
CA LYS A 207 10.71 8.74 11.77
C LYS A 207 9.73 9.16 12.88
N VAL A 208 8.76 8.32 13.24
CA VAL A 208 7.79 8.63 14.32
C VAL A 208 8.43 8.51 15.71
N VAL A 209 9.60 7.87 15.81
CA VAL A 209 10.36 7.75 17.05
C VAL A 209 11.79 8.27 16.85
N PRO A 210 12.50 8.70 17.92
CA PRO A 210 13.90 9.07 17.83
C PRO A 210 14.80 7.92 17.32
N SER A 211 15.91 8.27 16.67
CA SER A 211 16.84 7.31 16.03
C SER A 211 17.25 6.09 16.88
N PRO A 212 17.55 6.22 18.19
CA PRO A 212 17.88 5.06 19.02
C PRO A 212 16.77 4.01 19.12
N LEU A 213 15.51 4.42 18.92
CA LEU A 213 14.33 3.57 19.04
C LEU A 213 13.89 2.97 17.69
N HIS A 214 14.55 3.29 16.57
CA HIS A 214 14.21 2.69 15.27
C HIS A 214 14.30 1.16 15.28
N LEU A 215 15.22 0.58 16.07
CA LEU A 215 15.33 -0.88 16.23
C LEU A 215 14.05 -1.51 16.80
N ILE A 216 13.35 -0.79 17.68
CA ILE A 216 12.08 -1.25 18.26
C ILE A 216 11.02 -1.32 17.16
N VAL A 217 10.92 -0.28 16.32
CA VAL A 217 9.98 -0.26 15.18
C VAL A 217 10.23 -1.44 14.24
N ARG A 218 11.49 -1.71 13.87
CA ARG A 218 11.85 -2.84 13.02
C ARG A 218 11.54 -4.19 13.65
N PHE A 219 11.79 -4.31 14.95
CA PHE A 219 11.50 -5.52 15.70
C PHE A 219 9.99 -5.78 15.80
N LEU A 220 9.18 -4.75 16.08
CA LEU A 220 7.72 -4.83 16.07
C LEU A 220 7.18 -5.22 14.68
N ALA A 221 7.75 -4.67 13.61
CA ALA A 221 7.40 -5.05 12.24
C ALA A 221 7.70 -6.53 11.95
N TRP A 222 8.77 -7.09 12.53
CA TRP A 222 9.09 -8.51 12.42
C TRP A 222 8.11 -9.41 13.21
N LEU A 223 7.62 -8.95 14.36
CA LEU A 223 6.62 -9.67 15.15
C LEU A 223 5.20 -9.58 14.58
N THR A 224 4.95 -8.59 13.73
CA THR A 224 3.60 -8.34 13.23
C THR A 224 3.16 -9.45 12.28
N PRO A 225 2.06 -10.17 12.56
CA PRO A 225 1.58 -11.22 11.67
C PRO A 225 1.06 -10.60 10.37
N THR A 226 1.66 -10.97 9.24
CA THR A 226 1.20 -10.54 7.90
C THR A 226 1.16 -11.74 6.98
N THR A 227 -0.05 -12.24 6.73
CA THR A 227 -0.23 -13.48 5.99
C THR A 227 -0.11 -13.29 4.48
N MET A 228 -0.40 -12.07 4.00
CA MET A 228 -0.34 -11.76 2.57
C MET A 228 1.02 -11.26 2.09
N ARG A 229 1.96 -10.94 3.00
CA ARG A 229 3.27 -10.41 2.62
C ARG A 229 4.07 -11.42 1.81
N GLU A 230 4.60 -10.98 0.67
CA GLU A 230 5.50 -11.77 -0.17
C GLU A 230 6.88 -11.79 0.48
N MET A 231 7.26 -12.94 1.03
CA MET A 231 8.56 -13.11 1.69
C MET A 231 9.50 -13.82 0.72
N GLY A 232 10.75 -13.39 0.68
CA GLY A 232 11.76 -14.06 -0.14
C GLY A 232 13.14 -13.42 -0.02
N ASN A 233 14.10 -13.97 -0.76
CA ASN A 233 15.49 -13.54 -0.74
C ASN A 233 15.70 -12.09 -1.25
N GLY A 234 14.70 -11.51 -1.90
CA GLY A 234 14.72 -10.11 -2.34
C GLY A 234 14.58 -9.10 -1.20
N CYS A 235 14.32 -9.52 0.04
CA CYS A 235 14.10 -8.63 1.17
C CYS A 235 15.39 -8.29 1.92
N ARG A 236 15.65 -6.99 2.12
CA ARG A 236 16.77 -6.49 2.95
C ARG A 236 16.63 -6.83 4.43
N HIS A 237 15.40 -6.95 4.91
CA HIS A 237 15.08 -7.27 6.30
C HIS A 237 14.25 -8.56 6.37
N LYS A 238 14.43 -9.34 7.44
CA LYS A 238 13.67 -10.58 7.68
C LYS A 238 12.16 -10.37 7.74
N SER A 239 11.70 -9.18 8.09
CA SER A 239 10.27 -8.82 8.11
C SER A 239 9.68 -8.63 6.71
N CYS A 240 10.50 -8.46 5.67
CA CYS A 240 10.09 -7.98 4.34
C CYS A 240 9.24 -6.70 4.41
N THR A 241 9.60 -5.81 5.33
CA THR A 241 9.05 -4.46 5.45
C THR A 241 10.20 -3.47 5.54
N TYR A 242 10.02 -2.29 4.94
CA TYR A 242 11.01 -1.23 4.99
C TYR A 242 10.41 0.07 5.53
N GLY A 243 10.77 0.45 6.75
CA GLY A 243 10.15 1.56 7.47
C GLY A 243 10.81 2.93 7.27
N LYS A 244 11.80 3.03 6.39
CA LYS A 244 12.47 4.30 6.04
C LYS A 244 11.89 4.90 4.75
N PRO A 245 12.18 6.18 4.44
CA PRO A 245 11.76 6.77 3.17
C PRO A 245 12.14 5.93 1.96
N ASN A 246 11.17 5.77 1.06
CA ASN A 246 11.26 4.83 -0.05
C ASN A 246 10.39 5.24 -1.24
N PHE A 247 10.58 4.57 -2.36
CA PHE A 247 9.71 4.66 -3.53
C PHE A 247 9.60 3.29 -4.22
N GLY A 248 8.50 3.09 -4.96
CA GLY A 248 8.25 1.89 -5.74
C GLY A 248 8.69 2.03 -7.20
N THR A 249 9.11 0.93 -7.82
CA THR A 249 9.37 0.87 -9.26
C THR A 249 8.78 -0.41 -9.85
N ILE A 250 8.22 -0.29 -11.05
CA ILE A 250 7.80 -1.41 -11.89
C ILE A 250 8.64 -1.32 -13.16
N GLU A 251 9.45 -2.33 -13.41
CA GLU A 251 10.28 -2.45 -14.61
C GLU A 251 9.75 -3.60 -15.47
N ILE A 252 9.63 -3.36 -16.78
CA ILE A 252 9.18 -4.36 -17.75
C ILE A 252 10.27 -4.47 -18.82
N ASP A 253 10.90 -5.64 -18.89
CA ASP A 253 11.90 -5.95 -19.90
C ASP A 253 11.22 -6.56 -21.14
N TRP A 254 10.91 -5.69 -22.11
CA TRP A 254 10.33 -6.11 -23.38
C TRP A 254 11.31 -6.82 -24.32
N GLY A 255 12.61 -6.82 -24.00
CA GLY A 255 13.65 -7.50 -24.78
C GLY A 255 13.88 -8.94 -24.35
N SER A 256 13.52 -9.29 -23.10
CA SER A 256 13.69 -10.65 -22.59
C SER A 256 12.63 -11.62 -23.12
N HIS A 257 12.99 -12.91 -23.16
CA HIS A 257 12.10 -14.00 -23.54
C HIS A 257 12.18 -15.13 -22.50
N PRO A 258 11.14 -15.32 -21.67
CA PRO A 258 9.88 -14.56 -21.61
C PRO A 258 10.07 -13.11 -21.15
N VAL A 259 9.11 -12.22 -21.49
CA VAL A 259 9.08 -10.81 -21.05
C VAL A 259 9.08 -10.77 -19.52
N GLY A 260 10.05 -10.09 -18.93
CA GLY A 260 10.23 -10.01 -17.49
C GLY A 260 9.50 -8.82 -16.87
N VAL A 261 8.89 -9.02 -15.71
CA VAL A 261 8.38 -7.95 -14.85
C VAL A 261 9.13 -7.98 -13.54
N LYS A 262 9.60 -6.82 -13.08
CA LYS A 262 10.30 -6.65 -11.82
C LYS A 262 9.64 -5.56 -10.99
N LEU A 263 9.17 -5.96 -9.82
CA LEU A 263 8.54 -5.10 -8.82
C LEU A 263 9.55 -4.83 -7.72
N GLU A 264 9.82 -3.57 -7.41
CA GLU A 264 10.75 -3.21 -6.34
C GLU A 264 10.20 -2.09 -5.48
N VAL A 265 10.59 -2.14 -4.21
CA VAL A 265 10.67 -0.96 -3.36
C VAL A 265 12.15 -0.64 -3.21
N ARG A 266 12.49 0.64 -3.30
CA ARG A 266 13.85 1.16 -3.27
C ARG A 266 14.01 2.19 -2.17
N ASP A 267 15.20 2.25 -1.59
CA ASP A 267 15.54 3.36 -0.69
C ASP A 267 15.84 4.64 -1.46
N THR A 268 16.07 5.75 -0.75
CA THR A 268 16.33 7.06 -1.36
C THR A 268 17.60 7.13 -2.21
N ASN A 269 18.50 6.14 -2.12
CA ASN A 269 19.69 6.04 -2.96
C ASN A 269 19.42 5.20 -4.22
N GLY A 270 18.21 4.68 -4.39
CA GLY A 270 17.81 3.84 -5.51
C GLY A 270 18.17 2.36 -5.35
N ALA A 271 18.73 1.95 -4.21
CA ALA A 271 19.05 0.55 -3.97
C ALA A 271 17.78 -0.24 -3.59
N PRO A 272 17.56 -1.44 -4.17
CA PRO A 272 16.40 -2.24 -3.82
C PRO A 272 16.44 -2.66 -2.36
N VAL A 273 15.29 -2.55 -1.68
CA VAL A 273 15.09 -3.03 -0.31
C VAL A 273 14.19 -4.27 -0.30
N MET A 274 13.35 -4.41 -1.33
CA MET A 274 12.54 -5.57 -1.64
C MET A 274 12.42 -5.67 -3.15
N SER A 275 12.47 -6.89 -3.67
CA SER A 275 12.31 -7.16 -5.09
C SER A 275 11.51 -8.43 -5.31
N LYS A 276 10.63 -8.42 -6.30
CA LYS A 276 9.97 -9.60 -6.83
C LYS A 276 10.01 -9.55 -8.36
N SER A 277 10.57 -10.59 -8.97
CA SER A 277 10.63 -10.74 -10.42
C SER A 277 9.84 -11.98 -10.87
N PHE A 278 9.19 -11.88 -12.01
CA PHE A 278 8.45 -12.99 -12.65
C PHE A 278 8.25 -12.70 -14.15
N PRO A 279 8.00 -13.73 -14.99
CA PRO A 279 7.61 -13.50 -16.37
C PRO A 279 6.22 -12.89 -16.44
N LEU A 280 5.95 -12.02 -17.43
CA LEU A 280 4.64 -11.38 -17.61
C LEU A 280 3.49 -12.40 -17.76
N SER A 281 3.78 -13.58 -18.32
CA SER A 281 2.84 -14.70 -18.43
C SER A 281 2.36 -15.26 -17.08
N HIS A 282 3.04 -14.93 -15.98
CA HIS A 282 2.60 -15.25 -14.62
C HIS A 282 1.33 -14.48 -14.22
N LEU A 283 1.03 -13.36 -14.88
CA LEU A 283 -0.18 -12.56 -14.65
C LEU A 283 -1.29 -12.86 -15.67
N GLN A 284 -1.27 -14.04 -16.27
CA GLN A 284 -2.28 -14.49 -17.26
C GLN A 284 -3.08 -15.66 -16.70
N PHE A 285 -4.31 -15.83 -17.18
CA PHE A 285 -5.12 -16.98 -16.77
C PHE A 285 -4.48 -18.27 -17.25
N GLN A 286 -4.31 -19.23 -16.34
CA GLN A 286 -3.87 -20.57 -16.67
C GLN A 286 -4.83 -21.57 -16.01
N GLU A 287 -5.18 -22.66 -16.70
CA GLU A 287 -6.00 -23.73 -16.11
C GLU A 287 -5.33 -24.32 -14.86
N ALA A 288 -4.00 -24.42 -14.83
CA ALA A 288 -3.27 -24.81 -13.63
C ALA A 288 -3.45 -23.82 -12.45
N HIS A 289 -3.72 -22.55 -12.74
CA HIS A 289 -3.91 -21.49 -11.75
C HIS A 289 -5.37 -21.31 -11.33
N SER A 290 -6.34 -21.97 -11.99
CA SER A 290 -7.75 -21.92 -11.58
C SER A 290 -8.00 -22.51 -10.19
N ASN A 291 -7.02 -23.25 -9.65
CA ASN A 291 -7.02 -23.85 -8.32
C ASN A 291 -5.94 -23.29 -7.37
N LEU A 292 -5.43 -22.07 -7.59
CA LEU A 292 -4.42 -21.47 -6.71
C LEU A 292 -4.83 -21.49 -5.22
N CYS A 293 -6.12 -21.28 -4.97
CA CYS A 293 -6.72 -21.35 -3.64
C CYS A 293 -7.81 -22.44 -3.58
N PRO A 294 -7.52 -23.65 -3.07
CA PRO A 294 -8.52 -24.70 -2.86
C PRO A 294 -9.60 -24.29 -1.86
N LYS A 295 -10.83 -24.83 -2.00
CA LYS A 295 -11.95 -24.56 -1.06
C LYS A 295 -11.89 -25.46 0.20
N LYS A 296 -11.69 -24.80 1.37
CA LYS A 296 -11.86 -25.17 2.81
C LYS A 296 -11.08 -26.39 3.35
N GLY A 297 -10.55 -26.42 4.58
CA GLY A 297 -10.83 -25.62 5.78
C GLY A 297 -9.61 -25.36 6.69
N ASN A 298 -8.46 -24.99 6.11
CA ASN A 298 -7.27 -24.53 6.82
C ASN A 298 -6.74 -23.20 6.26
N TYR A 299 -5.93 -22.49 7.05
CA TYR A 299 -5.19 -21.32 6.58
C TYR A 299 -4.24 -21.71 5.44
N GLN A 300 -4.25 -20.92 4.37
CA GLN A 300 -3.25 -21.00 3.33
C GLN A 300 -2.71 -19.60 3.02
N ARG A 301 -1.38 -19.50 3.06
CA ARG A 301 -0.66 -18.26 2.75
C ARG A 301 -1.03 -17.77 1.34
N HIS A 302 -1.20 -16.46 1.19
CA HIS A 302 -1.70 -15.80 -0.03
C HIS A 302 -3.12 -16.17 -0.48
N CYS A 303 -3.84 -17.04 0.24
CA CYS A 303 -5.20 -17.44 -0.11
C CYS A 303 -6.25 -17.04 0.92
N THR A 304 -5.85 -16.83 2.18
CA THR A 304 -6.74 -16.42 3.26
C THR A 304 -6.39 -15.03 3.73
N LEU A 305 -7.20 -14.02 3.40
CA LEU A 305 -7.00 -12.65 3.87
C LEU A 305 -7.11 -12.60 5.40
N GLU A 306 -6.40 -11.68 6.05
CA GLU A 306 -6.37 -11.58 7.51
C GLU A 306 -7.77 -11.35 8.12
N VAL A 307 -8.67 -10.67 7.40
CA VAL A 307 -10.05 -10.41 7.83
C VAL A 307 -10.94 -11.64 7.80
N ASP A 308 -10.60 -12.62 6.94
CA ASP A 308 -11.36 -13.85 6.73
C ASP A 308 -10.90 -14.98 7.65
N LEU A 309 -9.80 -14.77 8.39
CA LEU A 309 -9.34 -15.69 9.42
C LEU A 309 -10.45 -15.92 10.47
N ALA A 310 -10.63 -17.18 10.86
CA ALA A 310 -11.54 -17.54 11.94
C ALA A 310 -11.23 -16.67 13.18
N TRP A 311 -12.28 -16.18 13.86
CA TRP A 311 -12.12 -15.25 14.97
C TRP A 311 -11.12 -15.78 16.01
N ILE A 312 -11.20 -17.07 16.37
CA ILE A 312 -10.28 -17.69 17.34
C ILE A 312 -8.81 -17.59 16.93
N ILE A 313 -8.50 -17.69 15.64
CA ILE A 313 -7.14 -17.54 15.10
C ILE A 313 -6.69 -16.08 15.24
N ARG A 314 -7.55 -15.14 14.85
CA ARG A 314 -7.26 -13.70 14.99
C ARG A 314 -7.00 -13.31 16.45
N TYR A 315 -7.82 -13.79 17.38
CA TYR A 315 -7.62 -13.55 18.81
C TYR A 315 -6.34 -14.18 19.34
N ARG A 316 -5.99 -15.42 18.93
CA ARG A 316 -4.71 -16.04 19.33
C ARG A 316 -3.51 -15.27 18.81
N LEU A 317 -3.54 -14.81 17.56
CA LEU A 317 -2.47 -13.98 16.99
C LEU A 317 -2.35 -12.64 17.72
N ALA A 318 -3.48 -12.00 18.04
CA ALA A 318 -3.50 -10.78 18.82
C ALA A 318 -2.92 -11.02 20.22
N ILE A 319 -3.40 -12.03 20.97
CA ILE A 319 -2.89 -12.36 22.31
C ILE A 319 -1.39 -12.61 22.26
N LEU A 320 -0.91 -13.42 21.31
CA LEU A 320 0.52 -13.68 21.15
C LEU A 320 1.30 -12.38 20.93
N PHE A 321 0.86 -11.54 19.99
CA PHE A 321 1.50 -10.25 19.71
C PHE A 321 1.52 -9.33 20.94
N PHE A 322 0.37 -9.08 21.56
CA PHE A 322 0.25 -8.19 22.71
C PHE A 322 0.98 -8.71 23.94
N PHE A 323 0.93 -10.02 24.19
CA PHE A 323 1.69 -10.64 25.28
C PHE A 323 3.19 -10.47 25.07
N THR A 324 3.71 -10.78 23.88
CA THR A 324 5.13 -10.59 23.55
C THR A 324 5.54 -9.13 23.70
N VAL A 325 4.75 -8.18 23.17
CA VAL A 325 5.02 -6.74 23.33
C VAL A 325 5.05 -6.33 24.79
N THR A 326 4.09 -6.81 25.59
CA THR A 326 4.00 -6.49 27.04
C THR A 326 5.21 -7.01 27.80
N VAL A 327 5.59 -8.28 27.59
CA VAL A 327 6.77 -8.89 28.23
C VAL A 327 8.04 -8.10 27.88
N LEU A 328 8.20 -7.68 26.63
CA LEU A 328 9.36 -6.89 26.20
C LEU A 328 9.38 -5.50 26.83
N LEU A 329 8.24 -4.83 26.96
CA LEU A 329 8.15 -3.55 27.64
C LEU A 329 8.53 -3.67 29.12
N LEU A 330 8.10 -4.74 29.80
CA LEU A 330 8.48 -5.01 31.18
C LEU A 330 9.97 -5.29 31.32
N LEU A 331 10.56 -6.09 30.42
CA LEU A 331 12.01 -6.35 30.40
C LEU A 331 12.81 -5.06 30.15
N LEU A 332 12.35 -4.20 29.23
CA LEU A 332 12.99 -2.92 28.95
C LEU A 332 12.90 -1.98 30.17
N ALA A 333 11.74 -1.90 30.82
CA ALA A 333 11.57 -1.11 32.04
C ALA A 333 12.47 -1.61 33.18
N GLY A 334 12.58 -2.94 33.34
CA GLY A 334 13.50 -3.56 34.31
C GLY A 334 14.96 -3.25 34.02
N LEU A 335 15.38 -3.29 32.74
CA LEU A 335 16.74 -2.93 32.32
C LEU A 335 17.04 -1.44 32.61
N ILE A 336 16.11 -0.54 32.25
CA ILE A 336 16.25 0.90 32.51
C ILE A 336 16.37 1.14 34.02
N TYR A 337 15.51 0.52 34.83
CA TYR A 337 15.56 0.62 36.28
C TYR A 337 16.91 0.15 36.84
N ALA A 338 17.43 -0.98 36.35
CA ALA A 338 18.73 -1.51 36.78
C ALA A 338 19.88 -0.55 36.41
N VAL A 339 19.90 -0.01 35.19
CA VAL A 339 20.92 0.95 34.73
C VAL A 339 20.87 2.24 35.54
N VAL A 340 19.68 2.82 35.74
CA VAL A 340 19.51 4.05 36.53
C VAL A 340 19.91 3.81 37.99
N SER A 341 19.49 2.69 38.58
CA SER A 341 19.87 2.33 39.96
C SER A 341 21.39 2.15 40.10
N PHE A 342 22.03 1.53 39.12
CA PHE A 342 23.48 1.35 39.09
C PHE A 342 24.23 2.68 38.92
N ALA A 343 23.79 3.54 38.01
CA ALA A 343 24.36 4.87 37.81
C ALA A 343 24.23 5.76 39.06
N LEU A 344 23.08 5.72 39.74
CA LEU A 344 22.87 6.43 41.00
C LEU A 344 23.79 5.91 42.11
N ARG A 345 24.03 4.60 42.18
CA ARG A 345 25.00 4.00 43.13
C ARG A 345 26.43 4.42 42.84
N LEU A 346 26.84 4.43 41.57
CA LEU A 346 28.18 4.90 41.17
C LEU A 346 28.40 6.38 41.46
N ASN A 347 27.37 7.21 41.30
CA ASN A 347 27.47 8.62 41.67
C ASN A 347 27.58 8.82 43.18
N LYS A 348 26.86 8.03 44.01
CA LYS A 348 27.05 8.07 45.46
C LYS A 348 28.48 7.68 45.87
N ALA A 349 29.02 6.63 45.27
CA ALA A 349 30.40 6.17 45.56
C ALA A 349 31.53 7.10 45.07
N LYS A 350 31.22 8.22 44.39
CA LYS A 350 32.19 9.25 44.01
C LYS A 350 32.24 10.44 44.98
N PHE A 351 31.30 10.53 45.90
CA PHE A 351 31.21 11.59 46.92
C PHE A 351 31.55 11.12 48.34
N ASP A 352 31.80 9.81 48.50
CA ASP A 352 32.46 9.19 49.64
C ASP A 352 33.91 8.87 49.26
#